data_AF-A0A9P0F9D5-F1
#
_entry.id   AF-A0A9P0F9D5-F1
#
_cell.length_a   1.000
_cell.length_b   1.000
_cell.length_c   1.000
_cell.angle_alpha   90.00
_cell.angle_beta   90.00
_cell.angle_gamma   90.00
#
_symmetry.space_group_name_H-M   'P 1'
#
loop_
_entity.id
_entity.type
_entity.pdbx_description
1 polymer ?
#
loop_
_entity_poly.entity_id
_entity_poly.type
_entity_poly.pdbx_seq_one_letter_code
_entity_poly.pdbx_strand_id
1 'polypeptide(L)'
;MGDRTENLSSVSNNDQESVCSKVASEDGTTTISEDQVSENSMIYRITNMAQNMSIMEDNRTLDSESSNFRMPIVGYEIMEERPKFTVYKIKVENVDTGGFWYVFRRYTDFVRLCNKLKNSYPNVVQYLPRKRWFKNNYDSLFLDERVNDLQTLVNAILNIPDLLTSQDVQDFFCLNEAPVYADTNDESRIVLEALEETINDLKQQIMEKDSAIDALQDNLHSTVLENEHLKKIIRNSTMKCQKCQKDYENLTKLLQ
;
A
#
# COMPACT_ATOMS: atom_id res chain seq x y z
N MET A 1 68.45 0.66 -44.20
CA MET A 1 68.09 -0.52 -43.39
C MET A 1 66.74 -0.17 -42.76
N GLY A 2 65.59 -0.75 -43.12
CA GLY A 2 65.27 -2.17 -43.34
C GLY A 2 64.75 -2.74 -42.01
N ASP A 3 63.59 -3.39 -41.90
CA ASP A 3 62.55 -3.74 -42.90
C ASP A 3 61.17 -3.94 -42.20
N ARG A 4 60.11 -4.21 -42.99
CA ARG A 4 58.75 -4.60 -42.55
C ARG A 4 58.67 -6.09 -42.13
N THR A 5 57.66 -6.42 -41.29
CA THR A 5 56.67 -7.55 -41.37
C THR A 5 55.94 -7.63 -40.01
N GLU A 6 54.61 -7.62 -39.85
CA GLU A 6 53.47 -8.42 -40.37
C GLU A 6 53.28 -9.83 -39.77
N ASN A 7 52.00 -10.18 -39.57
CA ASN A 7 51.40 -11.52 -39.39
C ASN A 7 51.55 -12.26 -38.04
N LEU A 8 50.65 -13.18 -37.64
CA LEU A 8 49.17 -13.27 -37.75
C LEU A 8 48.68 -14.33 -36.70
N SER A 9 47.37 -14.63 -36.66
CA SER A 9 46.67 -15.49 -35.69
C SER A 9 46.94 -17.02 -35.73
N SER A 10 46.86 -17.69 -34.56
CA SER A 10 46.26 -19.04 -34.35
C SER A 10 46.22 -19.34 -32.83
N VAL A 11 45.08 -19.42 -32.14
CA VAL A 11 44.13 -20.56 -32.05
C VAL A 11 44.79 -21.89 -31.68
N SER A 12 44.45 -22.42 -30.49
CA SER A 12 44.46 -23.85 -30.14
C SER A 12 43.49 -24.08 -28.97
N ASN A 13 42.51 -24.95 -29.18
CA ASN A 13 41.54 -25.37 -28.15
C ASN A 13 42.14 -26.42 -27.21
N ASN A 14 41.48 -26.66 -26.07
CA ASN A 14 41.33 -28.01 -25.54
C ASN A 14 40.01 -28.11 -24.76
N ASP A 15 39.21 -29.11 -25.13
CA ASP A 15 37.87 -29.40 -24.62
C ASP A 15 37.88 -30.46 -23.50
N GLN A 16 36.66 -30.82 -23.07
CA GLN A 16 36.19 -32.02 -22.33
C GLN A 16 35.64 -31.72 -20.93
N GLU A 17 34.30 -31.62 -20.78
CA GLU A 17 33.33 -32.72 -20.52
C GLU A 17 33.34 -33.16 -19.02
N SER A 18 32.27 -33.53 -18.33
CA SER A 18 30.91 -34.02 -18.68
C SER A 18 29.95 -33.71 -17.49
N VAL A 19 28.62 -33.92 -17.47
CA VAL A 19 27.64 -34.42 -18.45
C VAL A 19 26.23 -33.85 -18.11
N CYS A 20 25.21 -34.09 -18.95
CA CYS A 20 23.83 -33.63 -18.78
C CYS A 20 22.95 -34.60 -17.94
N SER A 21 21.95 -34.08 -17.21
CA SER A 21 20.77 -34.84 -16.77
C SER A 21 19.50 -34.00 -16.97
N LYS A 22 18.70 -34.37 -17.98
CA LYS A 22 17.35 -33.84 -18.19
C LYS A 22 16.36 -34.63 -17.33
N VAL A 23 15.48 -33.93 -16.63
CA VAL A 23 14.10 -34.37 -16.39
C VAL A 23 13.21 -33.18 -16.76
N ALA A 24 12.18 -33.43 -17.56
CA ALA A 24 11.20 -32.42 -17.94
C ALA A 24 9.91 -32.65 -17.15
N SER A 25 9.27 -31.56 -16.75
CA SER A 25 7.88 -31.52 -16.30
C SER A 25 7.32 -30.12 -16.60
N GLU A 26 6.06 -30.07 -17.02
CA GLU A 26 5.49 -28.98 -17.82
C GLU A 26 4.89 -27.82 -17.00
N ASP A 27 4.68 -26.72 -17.71
CA ASP A 27 3.71 -25.63 -17.51
C ASP A 27 3.72 -24.76 -16.24
N GLY A 28 3.52 -23.45 -16.47
CA GLY A 28 3.37 -22.46 -15.40
C GLY A 28 4.01 -21.09 -15.64
N THR A 29 4.20 -20.62 -16.87
CA THR A 29 4.58 -19.21 -17.10
C THR A 29 3.38 -18.29 -16.88
N THR A 30 3.08 -18.01 -15.60
CA THR A 30 2.15 -16.93 -15.23
C THR A 30 2.86 -15.60 -15.45
N THR A 31 2.64 -15.00 -16.63
CA THR A 31 2.91 -13.58 -16.85
C THR A 31 2.09 -12.77 -15.86
N ILE A 32 2.76 -12.13 -14.90
CA ILE A 32 2.08 -11.16 -14.01
C ILE A 32 1.78 -9.94 -14.88
N SER A 33 0.50 -9.76 -15.22
CA SER A 33 0.02 -8.64 -16.01
C SER A 33 0.42 -7.31 -15.37
N GLU A 34 0.84 -6.34 -16.18
CA GLU A 34 1.31 -5.03 -15.70
C GLU A 34 0.22 -4.28 -14.88
N ASP A 35 -1.05 -4.57 -15.16
CA ASP A 35 -2.22 -4.07 -14.43
C ASP A 35 -2.19 -4.41 -12.92
N GLN A 36 -1.74 -5.62 -12.56
CA GLN A 36 -1.66 -6.07 -11.17
C GLN A 36 -0.60 -5.31 -10.36
N VAL A 37 0.41 -4.74 -11.02
CA VAL A 37 1.41 -3.88 -10.37
C VAL A 37 0.82 -2.48 -10.13
N SER A 38 -0.04 -2.01 -11.03
CA SER A 38 -0.76 -0.74 -10.91
C SER A 38 -1.80 -0.76 -9.76
N GLU A 39 -2.60 -1.82 -9.67
CA GLU A 39 -3.60 -2.00 -8.60
C GLU A 39 -2.94 -2.04 -7.21
N ASN A 40 -1.85 -2.81 -7.06
CA ASN A 40 -1.09 -2.83 -5.80
C ASN A 40 -0.51 -1.44 -5.45
N SER A 41 -0.09 -0.64 -6.44
CA SER A 41 0.34 0.75 -6.24
C SER A 41 -0.81 1.67 -5.83
N MET A 42 -2.02 1.52 -6.39
CA MET A 42 -3.19 2.31 -5.98
C MET A 42 -3.67 1.92 -4.58
N ILE A 43 -3.78 0.63 -4.26
CA ILE A 43 -4.17 0.14 -2.93
C ILE A 43 -3.16 0.63 -1.87
N TYR A 44 -1.86 0.65 -2.19
CA TYR A 44 -0.84 1.23 -1.32
C TYR A 44 -1.08 2.73 -1.06
N ARG A 45 -1.33 3.51 -2.12
CA ARG A 45 -1.64 4.96 -2.00
C ARG A 45 -2.90 5.20 -1.17
N ILE A 46 -3.98 4.44 -1.40
CA ILE A 46 -5.25 4.54 -0.68
C ILE A 46 -5.07 4.14 0.80
N THR A 47 -4.29 3.10 1.09
CA THR A 47 -4.00 2.66 2.47
C THR A 47 -3.20 3.72 3.22
N ASN A 48 -2.17 4.30 2.58
CA ASN A 48 -1.41 5.42 3.16
C ASN A 48 -2.31 6.66 3.37
N MET A 49 -3.26 6.94 2.48
CA MET A 49 -4.26 8.01 2.66
C MET A 49 -5.18 7.75 3.86
N ALA A 50 -5.69 6.53 4.03
CA ALA A 50 -6.57 6.17 5.15
C ALA A 50 -5.83 6.22 6.51
N GLN A 51 -4.58 5.75 6.58
CA GLN A 51 -3.77 5.83 7.80
C GLN A 51 -3.44 7.28 8.23
N ASN A 52 -3.40 8.22 7.29
CA ASN A 52 -3.17 9.64 7.59
C ASN A 52 -4.36 10.33 8.30
N MET A 53 -5.52 9.69 8.41
CA MET A 53 -6.72 10.26 9.06
C MET A 53 -6.78 9.99 10.58
N SER A 54 -5.86 9.17 11.14
CA SER A 54 -5.90 8.75 12.55
C SER A 54 -4.56 8.94 13.27
N ILE A 55 -4.02 10.17 13.27
CA ILE A 55 -2.98 10.59 14.23
C ILE A 55 -3.29 11.99 14.76
N MET A 56 -3.98 12.02 15.90
CA MET A 56 -3.98 13.12 16.86
C MET A 56 -3.93 12.49 18.24
N GLU A 57 -2.80 12.61 18.95
CA GLU A 57 -2.77 13.33 20.24
C GLU A 57 -1.33 13.50 20.77
N ASP A 58 -1.17 14.63 21.46
CA ASP A 58 -0.06 15.08 22.32
C ASP A 58 1.40 14.74 22.01
N ASN A 59 2.12 15.79 21.59
CA ASN A 59 3.26 16.23 22.39
C ASN A 59 3.38 17.76 22.35
N ARG A 60 3.02 18.43 23.45
CA ARG A 60 3.32 19.86 23.64
C ARG A 60 4.72 19.99 24.21
N THR A 61 5.59 20.78 23.58
CA THR A 61 6.84 21.20 24.21
C THR A 61 7.24 22.61 23.77
N LEU A 62 7.13 23.53 24.73
CA LEU A 62 7.82 24.82 24.88
C LEU A 62 7.67 25.86 23.75
N ASP A 63 7.01 26.96 24.10
CA ASP A 63 6.87 28.16 23.28
C ASP A 63 8.22 28.84 22.98
N SER A 64 8.40 29.22 21.72
CA SER A 64 9.39 30.21 21.26
C SER A 64 8.62 31.23 20.42
N GLU A 65 8.41 32.43 20.96
CA GLU A 65 7.65 33.53 20.33
C GLU A 65 8.41 34.16 19.14
N SER A 66 8.77 33.36 18.12
CA SER A 66 9.58 33.82 16.98
C SER A 66 9.19 33.25 15.62
N SER A 67 8.22 32.33 15.55
CA SER A 67 7.71 31.74 14.31
C SER A 67 6.22 31.47 14.37
N ASN A 68 5.46 32.00 13.40
CA ASN A 68 4.03 31.73 13.22
C ASN A 68 3.78 30.33 12.61
N PHE A 69 4.84 29.54 12.41
CA PHE A 69 4.78 28.18 11.90
C PHE A 69 5.32 27.16 12.92
N ARG A 70 4.66 26.01 12.98
CA ARG A 70 5.13 24.79 13.64
C ARG A 70 5.45 23.75 12.56
N MET A 71 6.67 23.22 12.55
CA MET A 71 7.10 22.28 11.50
C MET A 71 7.72 20.98 12.05
N PRO A 72 6.92 20.05 12.61
CA PRO A 72 7.42 18.77 13.10
C PRO A 72 7.60 17.76 11.95
N ILE A 73 8.73 17.04 11.98
CA ILE A 73 8.95 15.82 11.22
C ILE A 73 8.15 14.72 11.90
N VAL A 74 7.00 14.36 11.32
CA VAL A 74 6.06 13.40 11.90
C VAL A 74 6.40 11.94 11.59
N GLY A 75 7.40 11.70 10.73
CA GLY A 75 7.89 10.36 10.42
C GLY A 75 8.77 10.32 9.16
N TYR A 76 9.12 9.11 8.76
CA TYR A 76 9.84 8.82 7.52
C TYR A 76 9.28 7.57 6.85
N GLU A 77 9.50 7.49 5.53
CA GLU A 77 9.10 6.35 4.71
C GLU A 77 10.29 5.92 3.84
N ILE A 78 10.50 4.61 3.70
CA ILE A 78 11.52 4.05 2.82
C ILE A 78 10.83 3.65 1.52
N MET A 79 11.07 4.41 0.47
CA MET A 79 10.53 4.14 -0.87
C MET A 79 11.35 3.03 -1.54
N GLU A 80 10.65 1.98 -1.97
CA GLU A 80 11.21 0.75 -2.55
C GLU A 80 11.50 0.84 -4.07
N GLU A 81 11.32 2.02 -4.67
CA GLU A 81 11.75 2.31 -6.04
C GLU A 81 13.24 1.96 -6.21
N ARG A 82 13.67 1.56 -7.42
CA ARG A 82 15.11 1.35 -7.70
C ARG A 82 15.70 2.65 -8.24
N PRO A 83 16.54 3.40 -7.48
CA PRO A 83 17.23 3.03 -6.22
C PRO A 83 16.51 3.45 -4.92
N LYS A 84 16.54 2.60 -3.88
CA LYS A 84 15.80 2.82 -2.61
C LYS A 84 16.20 4.11 -1.92
N PHE A 85 15.24 4.88 -1.40
CA PHE A 85 15.50 6.14 -0.69
C PHE A 85 14.58 6.38 0.50
N THR A 86 15.02 7.20 1.45
CA THR A 86 14.21 7.63 2.59
C THR A 86 13.67 9.04 2.37
N VAL A 87 12.37 9.22 2.62
CA VAL A 87 11.65 10.49 2.59
C VAL A 87 11.24 10.84 4.02
N TYR A 88 11.46 12.09 4.43
CA TYR A 88 10.96 12.64 5.69
C TYR A 88 9.65 13.39 5.44
N LYS A 89 8.63 13.10 6.24
CA LYS A 89 7.32 13.74 6.20
C LYS A 89 7.28 14.85 7.25
N ILE A 90 7.24 16.10 6.79
CA ILE A 90 7.19 17.28 7.66
C ILE A 90 5.76 17.83 7.60
N LYS A 91 5.07 17.95 8.74
CA LYS A 91 3.84 18.75 8.83
C LYS A 91 4.27 20.21 8.82
N VAL A 92 3.67 21.05 7.99
CA VAL A 92 3.84 22.51 8.06
C VAL A 92 2.52 23.09 8.49
N GLU A 93 2.48 23.67 9.68
CA GLU A 93 1.27 24.16 10.35
C GLU A 93 1.42 25.66 10.62
N ASN A 94 0.53 26.47 10.07
CA ASN A 94 0.47 27.91 10.33
C ASN A 94 -0.44 28.14 11.55
N VAL A 95 0.15 28.67 12.63
CA VAL A 95 -0.49 28.80 13.93
C VAL A 95 -1.60 29.86 13.91
N ASP A 96 -1.45 30.92 13.13
CA ASP A 96 -2.41 32.02 13.05
C ASP A 96 -3.72 31.62 12.35
N THR A 97 -3.61 30.83 11.28
CA THR A 97 -4.76 30.40 10.45
C THR A 97 -5.30 29.02 10.84
N GLY A 98 -4.53 28.23 11.58
CA GLY A 98 -4.83 26.81 11.85
C GLY A 98 -4.67 25.88 10.63
N GLY A 99 -4.30 26.41 9.47
CA GLY A 99 -4.08 25.62 8.25
C GLY A 99 -2.78 24.81 8.32
N PHE A 100 -2.78 23.61 7.73
CA PHE A 100 -1.57 22.81 7.61
C PHE A 100 -1.52 22.01 6.30
N TRP A 101 -0.30 21.64 5.90
CA TRP A 101 -0.03 20.71 4.81
C TRP A 101 1.14 19.80 5.18
N TYR A 102 1.46 18.84 4.31
CA TYR A 102 2.67 18.02 4.45
C TYR A 102 3.65 18.33 3.31
N VAL A 103 4.93 18.46 3.65
CA VAL A 103 6.02 18.45 2.66
C VAL A 103 6.89 17.21 2.84
N PHE A 104 7.27 16.65 1.70
CA PHE A 104 8.07 15.43 1.60
C PHE A 104 9.47 15.82 1.11
N ARG A 105 10.49 15.53 1.91
CA ARG A 105 11.89 15.95 1.65
C ARG A 105 12.85 14.82 1.95
N ARG A 106 13.84 14.60 1.09
CA ARG A 106 14.92 13.63 1.37
C ARG A 106 16.07 14.35 2.07
N TYR A 107 16.94 13.59 2.74
CA TYR A 107 18.16 14.15 3.35
C TYR A 107 18.98 15.01 2.36
N THR A 108 19.06 14.62 1.08
CA THR A 108 19.76 15.40 0.05
C THR A 108 19.16 16.78 -0.21
N ASP A 109 17.87 16.96 0.06
CA ASP A 109 17.18 18.23 -0.16
C ASP A 109 17.48 19.19 1.01
N PHE A 110 17.58 18.71 2.25
CA PHE A 110 18.15 19.46 3.38
C PHE A 110 19.61 19.87 3.11
N VAL A 111 20.44 18.94 2.59
CA VAL A 111 21.84 19.25 2.21
C VAL A 111 21.89 20.36 1.15
N ARG A 112 20.97 20.37 0.18
CA ARG A 112 20.87 21.43 -0.84
C ARG A 112 20.49 22.77 -0.21
N LEU A 113 19.49 22.82 0.66
CA LEU A 113 19.09 24.02 1.39
C LEU A 113 20.27 24.58 2.20
N CYS A 114 20.88 23.76 3.05
CA CYS A 114 22.03 24.17 3.87
C CYS A 114 23.22 24.66 3.01
N ASN A 115 23.47 24.08 1.84
CA ASN A 115 24.53 24.55 0.94
C ASN A 115 24.29 25.96 0.40
N LYS A 116 23.04 26.41 0.26
CA LYS A 116 22.68 27.79 -0.09
C LYS A 116 22.85 28.71 1.14
N LEU A 117 22.37 28.26 2.31
CA LEU A 117 22.41 29.05 3.55
C LEU A 117 23.81 29.21 4.17
N LYS A 118 24.77 28.31 3.89
CA LYS A 118 26.07 28.20 4.59
C LYS A 118 26.90 29.49 4.69
N ASN A 119 26.78 30.39 3.71
CA ASN A 119 27.57 31.62 3.67
C ASN A 119 27.02 32.68 4.63
N SER A 120 25.69 32.72 4.81
CA SER A 120 24.98 33.73 5.61
C SER A 120 24.60 33.21 7.00
N TYR A 121 24.30 31.92 7.13
CA TYR A 121 23.81 31.29 8.36
C TYR A 121 24.59 30.00 8.73
N PRO A 122 25.93 30.07 8.89
CA PRO A 122 26.73 28.89 9.26
C PRO A 122 26.29 28.25 10.58
N ASN A 123 25.81 29.07 11.54
CA ASN A 123 25.29 28.62 12.84
C ASN A 123 23.99 27.79 12.74
N VAL A 124 23.26 27.85 11.63
CA VAL A 124 22.11 26.98 11.36
C VAL A 124 22.60 25.70 10.68
N VAL A 125 23.50 25.83 9.70
CA VAL A 125 24.03 24.70 8.93
C VAL A 125 24.82 23.70 9.79
N GLN A 126 25.37 24.12 10.94
CA GLN A 126 26.03 23.21 11.88
C GLN A 126 25.12 22.08 12.41
N TYR A 127 23.79 22.27 12.41
CA TYR A 127 22.82 21.26 12.86
C TYR A 127 22.48 20.23 11.78
N LEU A 128 23.00 20.36 10.55
CA LEU A 128 22.78 19.36 9.50
C LEU A 128 23.51 18.05 9.85
N PRO A 129 22.79 16.91 10.04
CA PRO A 129 23.44 15.64 10.36
C PRO A 129 24.42 15.20 9.27
N ARG A 130 25.56 14.63 9.68
CA ARG A 130 26.60 14.16 8.75
C ARG A 130 26.09 13.01 7.88
N LYS A 131 26.47 12.96 6.61
CA LYS A 131 26.13 11.84 5.72
C LYS A 131 26.70 10.51 6.26
N ARG A 132 25.90 9.46 6.33
CA ARG A 132 26.37 8.10 6.66
C ARG A 132 27.03 7.52 5.40
N TRP A 133 28.34 7.34 5.44
CA TRP A 133 29.14 6.83 4.33
C TRP A 133 29.41 5.33 4.43
N PHE A 134 29.41 4.79 5.65
CA PHE A 134 29.67 3.40 5.96
C PHE A 134 28.61 2.95 6.98
N LYS A 135 27.96 1.80 6.75
CA LYS A 135 26.74 1.21 7.39
C LYS A 135 25.46 1.35 6.55
N ASN A 136 24.48 0.48 6.85
CA ASN A 136 23.14 0.47 6.26
C ASN A 136 22.45 1.83 6.44
N ASN A 137 21.84 2.41 5.40
CA ASN A 137 21.13 3.69 5.52
C ASN A 137 19.66 3.53 5.99
N TYR A 138 19.15 2.30 6.06
CA TYR A 138 17.76 1.97 6.37
C TYR A 138 17.57 1.32 7.76
N ASP A 139 18.57 1.50 8.62
CA ASP A 139 18.63 1.07 10.01
C ASP A 139 17.79 2.02 10.87
N SER A 140 16.75 1.52 11.56
CA SER A 140 15.72 2.36 12.19
C SER A 140 16.28 3.32 13.24
N LEU A 141 17.10 2.82 14.18
CA LEU A 141 17.74 3.65 15.21
C LEU A 141 18.47 4.87 14.61
N PHE A 142 19.14 4.68 13.48
CA PHE A 142 19.84 5.75 12.77
C PHE A 142 18.88 6.70 12.03
N LEU A 143 17.76 6.21 11.51
CA LEU A 143 16.74 7.07 10.92
C LEU A 143 16.04 7.89 12.01
N ASP A 144 15.82 7.34 13.20
CA ASP A 144 15.25 8.02 14.36
C ASP A 144 16.22 9.10 14.90
N GLU A 145 17.50 8.76 15.08
CA GLU A 145 18.58 9.74 15.36
C GLU A 145 18.58 10.88 14.32
N ARG A 146 18.46 10.52 13.04
CA ARG A 146 18.44 11.50 11.94
C ARG A 146 17.20 12.38 11.94
N VAL A 147 16.04 11.88 12.32
CA VAL A 147 14.83 12.69 12.49
C VAL A 147 15.07 13.74 13.57
N ASN A 148 15.67 13.38 14.70
CA ASN A 148 15.97 14.32 15.79
C ASN A 148 16.97 15.41 15.37
N ASP A 149 18.05 15.04 14.67
CA ASP A 149 19.02 15.99 14.13
C ASP A 149 18.37 16.94 13.09
N LEU A 150 17.57 16.40 12.16
CA LEU A 150 16.85 17.19 11.16
C LEU A 150 15.79 18.09 11.79
N GLN A 151 15.10 17.64 12.85
CA GLN A 151 14.17 18.49 13.59
C GLN A 151 14.89 19.65 14.28
N THR A 152 16.08 19.40 14.82
CA THR A 152 16.91 20.45 15.41
C THR A 152 17.32 21.50 14.37
N LEU A 153 17.69 21.07 13.15
CA LEU A 153 17.93 21.95 12.02
C LEU A 153 16.67 22.75 11.62
N VAL A 154 15.50 22.11 11.53
CA VAL A 154 14.23 22.81 11.23
C VAL A 154 13.94 23.86 12.28
N ASN A 155 14.01 23.53 13.58
CA ASN A 155 13.79 24.46 14.67
C ASN A 155 14.79 25.64 14.64
N ALA A 156 16.06 25.39 14.27
CA ALA A 156 17.06 26.44 14.09
C ALA A 156 16.76 27.38 12.91
N ILE A 157 16.08 26.89 11.86
CA ILE A 157 15.57 27.73 10.76
C ILE A 157 14.37 28.57 11.23
N LEU A 158 13.41 27.96 11.95
CA LEU A 158 12.21 28.65 12.45
C LEU A 158 12.54 29.81 13.40
N ASN A 159 13.57 29.68 14.23
CA ASN A 159 14.01 30.73 15.17
C ASN A 159 14.65 31.96 14.49
N ILE A 160 14.74 32.04 13.15
CA ILE A 160 15.28 33.18 12.41
C ILE A 160 14.22 33.70 11.41
N PRO A 161 13.51 34.80 11.71
CA PRO A 161 12.47 35.35 10.83
C PRO A 161 12.96 35.66 9.39
N ASP A 162 14.19 36.16 9.24
CA ASP A 162 14.80 36.42 7.93
C ASP A 162 14.96 35.16 7.06
N LEU A 163 15.10 33.98 7.68
CA LEU A 163 15.12 32.73 6.93
C LEU A 163 13.72 32.39 6.39
N LEU A 164 12.65 32.62 7.16
CA LEU A 164 11.27 32.36 6.72
C LEU A 164 10.83 33.27 5.56
N THR A 165 11.45 34.44 5.40
CA THR A 165 11.23 35.34 4.25
C THR A 165 12.14 35.03 3.06
N SER A 166 13.13 34.13 3.21
CA SER A 166 14.04 33.76 2.11
C SER A 166 13.40 32.75 1.15
N GLN A 167 13.56 32.99 -0.15
CA GLN A 167 12.98 32.14 -1.21
C GLN A 167 13.37 30.66 -1.05
N ASP A 168 14.62 30.38 -0.67
CA ASP A 168 15.12 29.01 -0.52
C ASP A 168 14.38 28.21 0.56
N VAL A 169 13.96 28.87 1.64
CA VAL A 169 13.19 28.28 2.74
C VAL A 169 11.70 28.22 2.38
N GLN A 170 11.18 29.25 1.72
CA GLN A 170 9.81 29.29 1.21
C GLN A 170 9.54 28.17 0.20
N ASP A 171 10.46 27.91 -0.74
CA ASP A 171 10.43 26.78 -1.65
C ASP A 171 10.57 25.44 -0.90
N PHE A 172 11.46 25.38 0.08
CA PHE A 172 11.72 24.15 0.81
C PHE A 172 10.52 23.69 1.66
N PHE A 173 9.80 24.61 2.32
CA PHE A 173 8.61 24.27 3.11
C PHE A 173 7.27 24.55 2.40
N CYS A 174 7.32 25.04 1.15
CA CYS A 174 6.14 25.44 0.37
C CYS A 174 5.27 26.49 1.09
N LEU A 175 5.88 27.58 1.58
CA LEU A 175 5.22 28.58 2.44
C LEU A 175 4.31 29.56 1.68
N ASN A 176 4.68 29.92 0.44
CA ASN A 176 3.91 30.88 -0.38
C ASN A 176 2.83 30.19 -1.21
N GLU A 177 3.11 28.95 -1.62
CA GLU A 177 2.24 28.07 -2.37
C GLU A 177 2.26 26.75 -1.62
N ALA A 178 1.44 26.67 -0.56
CA ALA A 178 1.13 25.40 0.07
C ALA A 178 0.66 24.46 -1.04
N PRO A 179 1.14 23.19 -1.10
CA PRO A 179 0.69 22.29 -2.12
C PRO A 179 -0.81 22.18 -2.02
N VAL A 180 -1.52 22.69 -3.03
CA VAL A 180 -2.88 22.23 -3.30
C VAL A 180 -2.69 20.73 -3.44
N TYR A 181 -3.27 19.96 -2.51
CA TYR A 181 -3.51 18.55 -2.75
C TYR A 181 -4.38 18.55 -4.00
N ALA A 182 -3.74 18.33 -5.16
CA ALA A 182 -4.34 18.51 -6.47
C ALA A 182 -5.63 17.71 -6.46
N ASP A 183 -6.75 18.43 -6.54
CA ASP A 183 -7.94 18.08 -5.76
C ASP A 183 -8.34 16.63 -6.03
N THR A 184 -7.99 15.74 -5.08
CA THR A 184 -8.19 14.30 -5.26
C THR A 184 -9.67 13.98 -5.39
N ASN A 185 -10.55 14.96 -5.12
CA ASN A 185 -11.92 15.00 -5.58
C ASN A 185 -12.12 14.36 -6.96
N ASP A 186 -11.56 14.84 -8.07
CA ASP A 186 -12.09 14.35 -9.35
C ASP A 186 -11.72 12.88 -9.64
N GLU A 187 -10.44 12.51 -9.60
CA GLU A 187 -10.04 11.10 -9.82
C GLU A 187 -10.52 10.17 -8.69
N SER A 188 -10.47 10.60 -7.42
CA SER A 188 -10.90 9.73 -6.30
C SER A 188 -12.42 9.70 -6.13
N ARG A 189 -13.18 10.71 -6.58
CA ARG A 189 -14.65 10.62 -6.68
C ARG A 189 -15.04 9.62 -7.75
N ILE A 190 -14.40 9.63 -8.92
CA ILE A 190 -14.66 8.62 -9.96
C ILE A 190 -14.39 7.21 -9.41
N VAL A 191 -13.29 7.02 -8.67
CA VAL A 191 -13.00 5.73 -8.01
C VAL A 191 -13.99 5.40 -6.89
N LEU A 192 -14.37 6.36 -6.04
CA LEU A 192 -15.34 6.17 -4.97
C LEU A 192 -16.75 5.86 -5.51
N GLU A 193 -17.19 6.55 -6.57
CA GLU A 193 -18.47 6.36 -7.25
C GLU A 193 -18.54 4.97 -7.89
N ALA A 194 -17.48 4.53 -8.58
CA ALA A 194 -17.38 3.16 -9.12
C ALA A 194 -17.36 2.08 -8.02
N LEU A 195 -16.73 2.36 -6.86
CA LEU A 195 -16.76 1.46 -5.71
C LEU A 195 -18.14 1.43 -5.04
N GLU A 196 -18.84 2.56 -4.94
CA GLU A 196 -20.21 2.64 -4.43
C GLU A 196 -21.20 1.92 -5.34
N GLU A 197 -21.09 2.06 -6.66
CA GLU A 197 -21.84 1.29 -7.67
C GLU A 197 -21.60 -0.23 -7.48
N THR A 198 -20.33 -0.65 -7.42
CA THR A 198 -19.95 -2.06 -7.20
C THR A 198 -20.53 -2.60 -5.87
N ILE A 199 -20.51 -1.81 -4.80
CA ILE A 199 -21.09 -2.19 -3.50
C ILE A 199 -22.62 -2.36 -3.60
N ASN A 200 -23.30 -1.51 -4.36
CA ASN A 200 -24.74 -1.59 -4.54
C ASN A 200 -25.16 -2.79 -5.39
N ASP A 201 -24.42 -3.09 -6.47
CA ASP A 201 -24.62 -4.29 -7.28
C ASP A 201 -24.39 -5.58 -6.47
N LEU A 202 -23.34 -5.62 -5.64
CA LEU A 202 -23.09 -6.77 -4.76
C LEU A 202 -24.19 -6.95 -3.71
N LYS A 203 -24.73 -5.86 -3.13
CA LYS A 203 -25.89 -5.93 -2.22
C LYS A 203 -27.14 -6.46 -2.94
N GLN A 204 -27.43 -5.97 -4.14
CA GLN A 204 -28.56 -6.43 -4.95
C GLN A 204 -28.43 -7.93 -5.26
N GLN A 205 -27.24 -8.38 -5.67
CA GLN A 205 -26.96 -9.79 -5.92
C GLN A 205 -27.04 -10.69 -4.68
N ILE A 206 -26.80 -10.15 -3.48
CA ILE A 206 -27.02 -10.88 -2.21
C ILE A 206 -28.52 -11.02 -1.96
N MET A 207 -29.28 -9.91 -2.04
CA MET A 207 -30.74 -9.93 -1.85
C MET A 207 -31.47 -10.88 -2.82
N GLU A 208 -31.05 -10.93 -4.08
CA GLU A 208 -31.60 -11.85 -5.07
C GLU A 208 -31.28 -13.33 -4.75
N LYS A 209 -30.07 -13.61 -4.26
CA LYS A 209 -29.69 -14.97 -3.83
C LYS A 209 -30.42 -15.40 -2.57
N ASP A 210 -30.59 -14.51 -1.59
CA ASP A 210 -31.36 -14.78 -0.38
C ASP A 210 -32.83 -15.07 -0.72
N SER A 211 -33.46 -14.26 -1.57
CA SER A 211 -34.84 -14.51 -2.02
C SER A 211 -34.98 -15.81 -2.82
N ALA A 212 -33.98 -16.19 -3.62
CA ALA A 212 -33.95 -17.48 -4.31
C ALA A 212 -33.76 -18.66 -3.34
N ILE A 213 -32.96 -18.49 -2.28
CA ILE A 213 -32.78 -19.48 -1.22
C ILE A 213 -34.11 -19.70 -0.47
N ASP A 214 -34.80 -18.63 -0.07
CA ASP A 214 -36.11 -18.71 0.60
C ASP A 214 -37.13 -19.45 -0.26
N ALA A 215 -37.24 -19.09 -1.55
CA ALA A 215 -38.13 -19.76 -2.48
C ALA A 215 -37.78 -21.26 -2.68
N LEU A 216 -36.51 -21.62 -2.67
CA LEU A 216 -36.07 -23.03 -2.72
C LEU A 216 -36.38 -23.77 -1.41
N GLN A 217 -36.27 -23.13 -0.25
CA GLN A 217 -36.65 -23.70 1.04
C GLN A 217 -38.16 -23.96 1.12
N ASP A 218 -39.00 -23.03 0.69
CA ASP A 218 -40.46 -23.19 0.64
C ASP A 218 -40.89 -24.33 -0.30
N ASN A 219 -40.30 -24.40 -1.49
CA ASN A 219 -40.55 -25.50 -2.45
C ASN A 219 -40.08 -26.85 -1.89
N LEU A 220 -38.91 -26.91 -1.25
CA LEU A 220 -38.39 -28.12 -0.61
C LEU A 220 -39.32 -28.56 0.54
N HIS A 221 -39.72 -27.65 1.42
CA HIS A 221 -40.63 -27.92 2.52
C HIS A 221 -41.98 -28.45 2.02
N SER A 222 -42.55 -27.83 0.98
CA SER A 222 -43.79 -28.29 0.34
C SER A 222 -43.65 -29.70 -0.26
N THR A 223 -42.53 -29.96 -0.95
CA THR A 223 -42.20 -31.27 -1.54
C THR A 223 -42.02 -32.34 -0.45
N VAL A 224 -41.42 -32.01 0.69
CA VAL A 224 -41.27 -32.91 1.85
C VAL A 224 -42.63 -33.26 2.45
N LEU A 225 -43.52 -32.27 2.64
CA LEU A 225 -44.87 -32.49 3.14
C LEU A 225 -45.70 -33.39 2.21
N GLU A 226 -45.65 -33.16 0.89
CA GLU A 226 -46.32 -34.01 -0.08
C GLU A 226 -45.78 -35.45 -0.06
N ASN A 227 -44.46 -35.62 0.00
CA ASN A 227 -43.84 -36.94 0.13
C ASN A 227 -44.27 -37.68 1.40
N GLU A 228 -44.33 -37.02 2.56
CA GLU A 228 -44.83 -37.64 3.80
C GLU A 228 -46.32 -38.00 3.71
N HIS A 229 -47.13 -37.16 3.06
CA HIS A 229 -48.54 -37.46 2.81
C HIS A 229 -48.72 -38.68 1.89
N LEU A 230 -47.97 -38.75 0.79
CA LEU A 230 -47.98 -39.89 -0.14
C LEU A 230 -47.48 -41.18 0.53
N LYS A 231 -46.38 -41.13 1.30
CA LYS A 231 -45.91 -42.27 2.12
C LYS A 231 -47.00 -42.76 3.07
N LYS A 232 -47.74 -41.86 3.71
CA LYS A 232 -48.86 -42.20 4.61
C LYS A 232 -50.02 -42.88 3.86
N ILE A 233 -50.38 -42.40 2.66
CA ILE A 233 -51.39 -43.04 1.80
C ILE A 233 -50.95 -44.45 1.38
N ILE A 234 -49.70 -44.60 0.92
CA ILE A 234 -49.13 -45.89 0.49
C ILE A 234 -49.08 -46.88 1.65
N ARG A 235 -48.63 -46.46 2.85
CA ARG A 235 -48.69 -47.28 4.07
C ARG A 235 -50.13 -47.69 4.39
N ASN A 236 -51.09 -46.76 4.38
CA ASN A 236 -52.49 -47.05 4.75
C ASN A 236 -53.22 -47.94 3.72
N SER A 237 -52.82 -47.93 2.45
CA SER A 237 -53.40 -48.79 1.42
C SER A 237 -52.75 -50.19 1.40
N THR A 238 -51.43 -50.29 1.58
CA THR A 238 -50.71 -51.57 1.64
C THR A 238 -51.12 -52.42 2.84
N MET A 239 -51.43 -51.81 4.00
CA MET A 239 -51.94 -52.51 5.19
C MET A 239 -53.28 -53.24 4.99
N LYS A 240 -53.98 -53.03 3.87
CA LYS A 240 -55.21 -53.78 3.51
C LYS A 240 -54.93 -55.10 2.77
N CYS A 241 -53.67 -55.42 2.47
CA CYS A 241 -53.28 -56.66 1.81
C CYS A 241 -51.98 -57.22 2.39
N GLN A 242 -52.04 -58.43 2.97
CA GLN A 242 -50.90 -59.10 3.62
C GLN A 242 -49.65 -59.26 2.72
N LYS A 243 -49.82 -59.36 1.40
CA LYS A 243 -48.69 -59.44 0.47
C LYS A 243 -48.07 -58.06 0.24
N CYS A 244 -48.89 -57.07 -0.09
CA CYS A 244 -48.44 -55.67 -0.25
C CYS A 244 -47.77 -55.11 1.02
N GLN A 245 -48.23 -55.52 2.20
CA GLN A 245 -47.59 -55.18 3.48
C GLN A 245 -46.16 -55.71 3.57
N LYS A 246 -45.93 -57.00 3.30
CA LYS A 246 -44.57 -57.59 3.31
C LYS A 246 -43.66 -56.95 2.27
N ASP A 247 -44.20 -56.67 1.08
CA ASP A 247 -43.43 -56.04 0.00
C ASP A 247 -43.04 -54.60 0.38
N TYR A 248 -43.94 -53.83 1.01
CA TYR A 248 -43.65 -52.49 1.57
C TYR A 248 -42.59 -52.53 2.69
N GLU A 249 -42.69 -53.50 3.62
CA GLU A 249 -41.72 -53.67 4.70
C GLU A 249 -40.32 -54.02 4.19
N ASN A 250 -40.22 -54.84 3.13
CA ASN A 250 -38.96 -55.15 2.46
C ASN A 250 -38.37 -53.93 1.73
N LEU A 251 -39.21 -53.17 1.02
CA LEU A 251 -38.78 -52.00 0.25
C LEU A 251 -38.34 -50.85 1.17
N THR A 252 -38.98 -50.69 2.33
CA THR A 252 -38.57 -49.70 3.35
C THR A 252 -37.18 -50.02 3.90
N LYS A 253 -36.84 -51.31 4.12
CA LYS A 253 -35.52 -51.75 4.60
C LYS A 253 -34.38 -51.59 3.58
N LEU A 254 -34.70 -51.36 2.31
CA LEU A 254 -33.73 -51.10 1.24
C LEU A 254 -33.43 -49.60 1.04
N LEU A 255 -34.16 -48.73 1.74
CA LEU A 255 -34.07 -47.26 1.65
C LEU A 255 -33.55 -46.62 2.96
N GLN A 256 -33.01 -47.44 3.87
CA GLN A 256 -32.33 -47.04 5.11
C GLN A 256 -30.85 -47.41 5.04
#